data_AF-A0A950YNB0-F1
#
_entry.id   AF-A0A950YNB0-F1
#
_cell.length_a   1.000
_cell.length_b   1.000
_cell.length_c   1.000
_cell.angle_alpha   90.00
_cell.angle_beta   90.00
_cell.angle_gamma   90.00
#
_symmetry.space_group_name_H-M   'P 1'
#
loop_
_entity.id
_entity.type
_entity.pdbx_description
1 polymer ?
#
loop_
_entity_poly.entity_id
_entity_poly.type
_entity_poly.pdbx_seq_one_letter_code
_entity_poly.pdbx_strand_id
1 'polypeptide(L)'
;MDKLDRKSFFRIAGVGSVAAAGAAGFPLARHLGGPTKGLAFRATTGLPKPPLPSYATYVVEGSVDLSRGEGLITSRVLAGHPGATSTIGLPGLARLMRVTGVETQGQQVRFRGVIEDRSQLAPGESANVEVLVDRDRGIVQAPFLGSQTELQLATH
;
A
#
# COMPACT_ATOMS: atom_id res chain seq x y z
N MET A 1 -45.78 28.58 16.30
CA MET A 1 -45.81 28.75 14.83
C MET A 1 -44.37 29.11 14.45
N ASP A 2 -43.59 28.33 13.70
CA ASP A 2 -43.89 27.22 12.81
C ASP A 2 -42.79 26.14 12.84
N LYS A 3 -43.23 24.91 12.56
CA LYS A 3 -42.39 23.74 12.29
C LYS A 3 -41.77 23.89 10.90
N LEU A 4 -40.48 23.61 10.77
CA LEU A 4 -39.94 23.13 9.50
C LEU A 4 -39.16 21.84 9.75
N ASP A 5 -39.85 20.74 9.48
CA ASP A 5 -39.29 19.43 9.20
C ASP A 5 -39.29 19.24 7.67
N ARG A 6 -38.50 18.26 7.23
CA ARG A 6 -38.60 17.47 5.99
C ARG A 6 -37.55 17.76 4.93
N LYS A 7 -36.57 16.84 4.89
CA LYS A 7 -36.38 15.93 3.74
C LYS A 7 -36.89 16.51 2.41
N SER A 8 -36.04 17.27 1.72
CA SER A 8 -36.12 17.47 0.27
C SER A 8 -34.90 18.26 -0.22
N PHE A 9 -33.75 17.60 -0.25
CA PHE A 9 -32.70 17.94 -1.21
C PHE A 9 -32.38 16.68 -2.01
N PHE A 10 -33.42 16.19 -2.71
CA PHE A 10 -33.25 15.25 -3.80
C PHE A 10 -33.04 16.02 -5.10
N ARG A 11 -32.07 15.55 -5.89
CA ARG A 11 -32.02 15.59 -7.36
C ARG A 11 -31.94 16.96 -8.02
N ILE A 12 -30.72 17.33 -8.40
CA ILE A 12 -30.48 17.81 -9.75
C ILE A 12 -29.47 16.88 -10.40
N ALA A 13 -29.91 16.23 -11.47
CA ALA A 13 -29.13 15.41 -12.35
C ALA A 13 -28.72 16.25 -13.57
N GLY A 14 -27.49 16.02 -14.05
CA GLY A 14 -27.21 15.99 -15.48
C GLY A 14 -26.34 17.08 -16.09
N VAL A 15 -25.34 16.61 -16.86
CA VAL A 15 -24.71 17.24 -18.04
C VAL A 15 -23.71 18.37 -17.70
N GLY A 16 -22.46 18.41 -18.17
CA GLY A 16 -21.71 17.63 -19.15
C GLY A 16 -20.28 18.19 -19.25
N SER A 17 -19.39 17.35 -19.76
CA SER A 17 -17.97 17.47 -20.15
C SER A 17 -17.33 18.85 -20.35
N VAL A 18 -16.11 19.04 -19.82
CA VAL A 18 -14.91 19.52 -20.58
C VAL A 18 -13.64 18.89 -19.96
N ALA A 19 -12.71 18.51 -20.83
CA ALA A 19 -11.51 17.69 -20.58
C ALA A 19 -10.20 18.51 -20.45
N ALA A 20 -9.10 17.75 -20.29
CA ALA A 20 -7.67 18.10 -20.48
C ALA A 20 -6.91 18.60 -19.22
N ALA A 21 -5.70 18.16 -18.86
CA ALA A 21 -4.70 17.29 -19.49
C ALA A 21 -3.68 16.79 -18.46
N GLY A 22 -3.07 15.63 -18.73
CA GLY A 22 -1.62 15.41 -18.56
C GLY A 22 -1.06 15.05 -17.18
N ALA A 23 -0.99 13.76 -16.85
CA ALA A 23 0.17 13.16 -16.18
C ALA A 23 0.21 11.66 -16.48
N ALA A 24 1.39 11.17 -16.81
CA ALA A 24 1.64 9.87 -17.40
C ALA A 24 1.33 8.68 -16.47
N GLY A 25 0.64 7.68 -17.04
CA GLY A 25 0.91 6.25 -16.85
C GLY A 25 0.75 5.63 -15.45
N PHE A 26 -0.49 5.40 -15.01
CA PHE A 26 -0.85 4.22 -14.20
C PHE A 26 -2.30 3.81 -14.52
N PRO A 27 -2.58 2.56 -14.94
CA PRO A 27 -3.96 2.10 -15.05
C PRO A 27 -4.53 1.88 -13.63
N LEU A 28 -5.28 2.86 -13.12
CA LEU A 28 -6.18 2.66 -11.98
C LEU A 28 -7.34 1.74 -12.42
N ALA A 29 -7.14 0.43 -12.30
CA ALA A 29 -8.22 -0.54 -12.45
C ALA A 29 -9.14 -0.45 -11.21
N ARG A 30 -10.25 0.28 -11.34
CA ARG A 30 -11.44 0.06 -10.52
C ARG A 30 -11.94 -1.37 -10.79
N HIS A 31 -11.93 -2.24 -9.80
CA HIS A 31 -12.73 -3.46 -9.82
C HIS A 31 -13.63 -3.54 -8.58
N LEU A 32 -14.93 -3.58 -8.88
CA LEU A 32 -16.06 -3.78 -7.99
C LEU A 32 -16.15 -5.27 -7.60
N GLY A 33 -16.82 -5.52 -6.47
CA GLY A 33 -16.85 -6.78 -5.73
C GLY A 33 -17.11 -8.09 -6.51
N GLY A 34 -16.38 -9.13 -6.10
CA GLY A 34 -16.60 -10.56 -6.38
C GLY A 34 -15.44 -11.26 -7.11
N PRO A 35 -15.31 -12.60 -6.95
CA PRO A 35 -14.39 -13.26 -6.02
C PRO A 35 -12.91 -12.86 -6.23
N THR A 36 -12.13 -12.89 -5.15
CA THR A 36 -10.70 -12.53 -5.03
C THR A 36 -9.81 -12.96 -6.21
N LYS A 37 -9.78 -12.19 -7.30
CA LYS A 37 -8.83 -12.39 -8.42
C LYS A 37 -7.52 -11.62 -8.22
N GLY A 38 -7.51 -10.59 -7.37
CA GLY A 38 -6.30 -9.89 -7.00
C GLY A 38 -6.47 -9.09 -5.72
N LEU A 39 -5.37 -8.87 -5.01
CA LEU A 39 -5.27 -7.99 -3.86
C LEU A 39 -4.31 -6.86 -4.20
N ALA A 40 -4.84 -5.64 -4.24
CA ALA A 40 -4.05 -4.43 -4.23
C ALA A 40 -4.12 -3.81 -2.83
N PHE A 41 -2.99 -3.33 -2.33
CA PHE A 41 -2.94 -2.66 -1.03
C PHE A 41 -1.86 -1.60 -0.99
N ARG A 42 -2.04 -0.65 -0.08
CA ARG A 42 -1.05 0.36 0.29
C ARG A 42 -1.07 0.51 1.79
N ALA A 43 0.09 0.54 2.41
CA ALA A 43 0.23 0.75 3.84
C ALA A 43 1.38 1.70 4.14
N THR A 44 1.22 2.50 5.18
CA THR A 44 2.22 3.51 5.57
C THR A 44 2.44 3.55 7.07
N THR A 45 3.64 3.95 7.49
CA THR A 45 3.93 4.29 8.88
C THR A 45 5.02 5.35 8.96
N GLY A 46 5.01 6.10 10.06
CA GLY A 46 6.04 7.09 10.34
C GLY A 46 7.29 6.43 10.92
N LEU A 47 8.43 6.96 10.53
CA LEU A 47 9.75 6.74 11.13
C LEU A 47 10.12 8.05 11.85
N PRO A 48 10.84 8.00 12.99
CA PRO A 48 11.99 7.13 13.17
C PRO A 48 11.70 5.76 13.81
N LYS A 49 12.30 4.73 13.21
CA LYS A 49 13.05 3.72 13.95
C LYS A 49 14.55 4.00 13.67
N PRO A 50 15.46 3.81 14.64
CA PRO A 50 16.90 3.88 14.35
C PRO A 50 17.24 3.03 13.11
N PRO A 51 18.10 3.47 12.17
CA PRO A 51 19.05 4.60 12.25
C PRO A 51 18.61 5.88 11.51
N LEU A 52 17.32 6.10 11.24
CA LEU A 52 16.93 7.22 10.38
C LEU A 52 16.96 8.58 11.11
N PRO A 53 17.70 9.59 10.58
CA PRO A 53 17.93 10.86 11.26
C PRO A 53 16.78 11.88 11.14
N SER A 54 15.81 11.64 10.25
CA SER A 54 14.71 12.58 9.97
C SER A 54 13.37 11.87 9.92
N TYR A 55 12.30 12.66 10.11
CA TYR A 55 10.94 12.17 9.98
C TYR A 55 10.72 11.68 8.55
N ALA A 56 10.48 10.39 8.41
CA ALA A 56 10.35 9.72 7.13
C ALA A 56 9.11 8.82 7.16
N THR A 57 8.63 8.43 6.00
CA THR A 57 7.46 7.55 5.88
C THR A 57 7.87 6.28 5.18
N TYR A 58 7.68 5.15 5.85
CA TYR A 58 7.78 3.86 5.21
C TYR A 58 6.48 3.59 4.46
N VAL A 59 6.57 3.26 3.17
CA VAL A 59 5.44 2.93 2.31
C VAL A 59 5.65 1.53 1.77
N VAL A 60 4.62 0.70 1.88
CA VAL A 60 4.56 -0.63 1.28
C VAL A 60 3.32 -0.70 0.40
N GLU A 61 3.51 -1.05 -0.86
CA GLU A 61 2.46 -1.16 -1.87
C GLU A 61 2.54 -2.55 -2.50
N GLY A 62 1.39 -3.17 -2.75
CA GLY A 62 1.35 -4.49 -3.36
C GLY A 62 0.22 -4.62 -4.36
N SER A 63 0.47 -5.41 -5.41
CA SER A 63 -0.51 -5.85 -6.38
C SER A 63 -0.24 -7.32 -6.68
N VAL A 64 -1.11 -8.20 -6.19
CA VAL A 64 -0.90 -9.65 -6.21
C VAL A 64 -2.14 -10.35 -6.75
N ASP A 65 -1.95 -11.26 -7.69
CA ASP A 65 -2.98 -12.22 -8.10
C ASP A 65 -2.99 -13.37 -7.09
N LEU A 66 -4.02 -13.37 -6.23
CA LEU A 66 -4.15 -14.38 -5.17
C LEU A 66 -4.41 -15.79 -5.71
N SER A 67 -4.95 -15.91 -6.93
CA SER A 67 -5.24 -17.20 -7.55
C SER A 67 -3.98 -17.84 -8.15
N ARG A 68 -3.07 -17.02 -8.69
CA ARG A 68 -1.79 -17.47 -9.26
C ARG A 68 -0.68 -17.56 -8.22
N GLY A 69 -0.83 -16.87 -7.08
CA GLY A 69 0.23 -16.76 -6.09
C GLY A 69 1.39 -15.87 -6.54
N GLU A 70 1.15 -14.99 -7.50
CA GLU A 70 2.15 -14.18 -8.18
C GLU A 70 1.81 -12.69 -8.10
N GLY A 71 2.82 -11.84 -8.07
CA GLY A 71 2.63 -10.41 -7.97
C GLY A 71 3.90 -9.68 -7.57
N LEU A 72 3.75 -8.37 -7.38
CA LEU A 72 4.82 -7.49 -6.94
C LEU A 72 4.41 -6.76 -5.67
N ILE A 73 5.35 -6.66 -4.76
CA ILE A 73 5.28 -5.78 -3.60
C ILE A 73 6.48 -4.84 -3.68
N THR A 74 6.25 -3.55 -3.53
CA THR A 74 7.30 -2.56 -3.42
C THR A 74 7.31 -1.98 -2.03
N SER A 75 8.51 -1.65 -1.56
CA SER A 75 8.65 -0.82 -0.37
C SER A 75 9.63 0.31 -0.63
N ARG A 76 9.41 1.44 0.03
CA ARG A 76 10.24 2.63 -0.10
C ARG A 76 10.11 3.51 1.13
N VAL A 77 11.17 4.27 1.40
CA VAL A 77 11.15 5.30 2.42
C VAL A 77 11.09 6.66 1.74
N LEU A 78 10.10 7.46 2.10
CA LEU A 78 9.92 8.82 1.62
C LEU A 78 10.30 9.82 2.71
N ALA A 79 10.86 10.96 2.32
CA ALA A 79 11.06 12.07 3.26
C ALA A 79 9.71 12.64 3.73
N GLY A 80 9.62 13.05 5.00
CA GLY A 80 8.44 13.69 5.57
C GLY A 80 7.49 12.75 6.34
N HIS A 81 6.50 13.35 6.98
CA HIS A 81 5.50 12.69 7.83
C HIS A 81 4.43 11.94 7.00
N PRO A 82 3.85 10.81 7.47
CA PRO A 82 2.87 10.04 6.70
C PRO A 82 1.62 10.80 6.24
N GLY A 83 1.19 11.82 6.98
CA GLY A 83 0.10 12.74 6.59
C GLY A 83 0.51 13.91 5.69
N ALA A 84 1.81 14.07 5.42
CA ALA A 84 2.39 15.13 4.60
C ALA A 84 3.67 14.63 3.89
N THR A 85 3.58 13.47 3.25
CA THR A 85 4.74 12.82 2.62
C THR A 85 5.26 13.63 1.44
N SER A 86 6.58 13.82 1.40
CA SER A 86 7.28 14.27 0.19
C SER A 86 7.30 13.15 -0.86
N THR A 87 7.45 13.53 -2.12
CA THR A 87 7.71 12.59 -3.23
C THR A 87 9.17 12.13 -3.28
N ILE A 88 10.04 12.72 -2.46
CA ILE A 88 11.47 12.42 -2.41
C ILE A 88 11.69 11.09 -1.69
N GLY A 89 12.15 10.08 -2.43
CA GLY A 89 12.59 8.79 -1.87
C GLY A 89 14.00 8.87 -1.29
N LEU A 90 14.22 8.21 -0.15
CA LEU A 90 15.55 8.05 0.42
C LEU A 90 16.33 6.97 -0.35
N PRO A 91 17.53 7.28 -0.88
CA PRO A 91 18.33 6.35 -1.67
C PRO A 91 18.69 5.07 -0.91
N GLY A 92 18.76 3.93 -1.61
CA GLY A 92 19.14 2.64 -1.04
C GLY A 92 18.10 2.01 -0.11
N LEU A 93 16.93 2.63 0.10
CA LEU A 93 15.86 2.15 0.98
C LEU A 93 14.59 1.74 0.22
N ALA A 94 14.70 1.55 -1.10
CA ALA A 94 13.65 0.98 -1.92
C ALA A 94 13.90 -0.52 -2.15
N ARG A 95 12.83 -1.32 -2.13
CA ARG A 95 12.86 -2.75 -2.45
C ARG A 95 11.76 -3.08 -3.44
N LEU A 96 12.10 -3.93 -4.41
CA LEU A 96 11.14 -4.61 -5.27
C LEU A 96 11.15 -6.08 -4.89
N MET A 97 9.99 -6.59 -4.49
CA MET A 97 9.79 -7.94 -3.99
C MET A 97 8.87 -8.69 -4.95
N ARG A 98 9.38 -9.78 -5.52
CA ARG A 98 8.57 -10.70 -6.32
C ARG A 98 7.90 -11.70 -5.40
N VAL A 99 6.57 -11.79 -5.47
CA VAL A 99 5.79 -12.76 -4.69
C VAL A 99 6.01 -14.15 -5.27
N THR A 100 6.26 -15.12 -4.40
CA THR A 100 6.51 -16.53 -4.73
C THR A 100 5.55 -17.48 -4.02
N GLY A 101 4.72 -16.97 -3.10
CA GLY A 101 3.70 -17.75 -2.43
C GLY A 101 2.69 -16.87 -1.71
N VAL A 102 1.47 -17.36 -1.64
CA VAL A 102 0.34 -16.70 -0.99
C VAL A 102 -0.35 -17.70 -0.08
N GLU A 103 -0.63 -17.30 1.15
CA GLU A 103 -1.46 -18.05 2.08
C GLU A 103 -2.57 -17.13 2.59
N THR A 104 -3.82 -17.57 2.44
CA THR A 104 -4.99 -16.80 2.90
C THR A 104 -5.65 -17.54 4.05
N GLN A 105 -5.84 -16.86 5.18
CA GLN A 105 -6.55 -17.36 6.35
C GLN A 105 -7.56 -16.30 6.80
N GLY A 106 -8.82 -16.46 6.41
CA GLY A 106 -9.85 -15.46 6.66
C GLY A 106 -9.49 -14.09 6.07
N GLN A 107 -9.40 -13.07 6.94
CA GLN A 107 -9.05 -11.70 6.56
C GLN A 107 -7.54 -11.43 6.48
N GLN A 108 -6.72 -12.40 6.86
CA GLN A 108 -5.28 -12.33 6.77
C GLN A 108 -4.76 -12.93 5.47
N VAL A 109 -3.84 -12.24 4.82
CA VAL A 109 -3.11 -12.72 3.64
C VAL A 109 -1.62 -12.60 3.90
N ARG A 110 -0.93 -13.74 3.89
CA ARG A 110 0.52 -13.82 4.05
C ARG A 110 1.16 -14.04 2.68
N PHE A 111 2.09 -13.16 2.33
CA PHE A 111 2.89 -13.21 1.12
C PHE A 111 4.30 -13.66 1.46
N ARG A 112 4.79 -14.69 0.78
CA ARG A 112 6.21 -14.99 0.69
C ARG A 112 6.75 -14.40 -0.60
N GLY A 113 7.95 -13.85 -0.54
CA GLY A 113 8.59 -13.27 -1.71
C GLY A 113 10.10 -13.24 -1.62
N VAL A 114 10.70 -12.75 -2.70
CA VAL A 114 12.14 -12.58 -2.83
C VAL A 114 12.43 -11.16 -3.33
N ILE A 115 13.36 -10.46 -2.70
CA ILE A 115 13.88 -9.17 -3.18
C ILE A 115 14.65 -9.41 -4.48
N GLU A 116 14.27 -8.69 -5.54
CA GLU A 116 14.83 -8.89 -6.88
C GLU A 116 16.29 -8.45 -6.97
N ASP A 117 16.60 -7.22 -6.51
CA ASP A 117 17.97 -6.71 -6.48
C ASP A 117 18.63 -6.96 -5.12
N ARG A 118 19.34 -8.07 -5.03
CA ARG A 118 20.06 -8.48 -3.81
C ARG A 118 21.29 -7.62 -3.52
N SER A 119 21.79 -6.86 -4.50
CA SER A 119 22.96 -5.99 -4.30
C SER A 119 22.65 -4.78 -3.41
N GLN A 120 21.36 -4.46 -3.26
CA GLN A 120 20.86 -3.33 -2.45
C GLN A 120 20.52 -3.72 -1.00
N LEU A 121 20.74 -4.99 -0.62
CA LEU A 121 20.44 -5.47 0.73
C LEU A 121 21.39 -4.83 1.75
N ALA A 122 20.82 -4.32 2.83
CA ALA A 122 21.61 -3.89 3.97
C ALA A 122 22.23 -5.11 4.70
N PRO A 123 23.34 -4.93 5.44
CA PRO A 123 23.86 -5.97 6.30
C PRO A 123 22.78 -6.52 7.24
N GLY A 124 22.59 -7.85 7.23
CA GLY A 124 21.57 -8.53 8.04
C GLY A 124 20.16 -8.56 7.42
N GLU A 125 19.94 -7.92 6.27
CA GLU A 125 18.69 -8.02 5.53
C GLU A 125 18.61 -9.34 4.74
N SER A 126 17.48 -10.05 4.86
CA SER A 126 17.24 -11.29 4.11
C SER A 126 16.66 -10.99 2.74
N ALA A 127 17.14 -11.71 1.71
CA ALA A 127 16.53 -11.67 0.38
C ALA A 127 15.14 -12.34 0.37
N ASN A 128 14.90 -13.31 1.25
CA ASN A 128 13.60 -13.96 1.43
C ASN A 128 12.79 -13.17 2.44
N VAL A 129 11.59 -12.77 2.04
CA VAL A 129 10.77 -11.83 2.78
C VAL A 129 9.36 -12.37 2.98
N GLU A 130 8.72 -11.86 4.02
CA GLU A 130 7.34 -12.15 4.32
C GLU A 130 6.59 -10.85 4.62
N VAL A 131 5.42 -10.69 4.01
CA VAL A 131 4.51 -9.57 4.22
C VAL A 131 3.15 -10.11 4.63
N LEU A 132 2.61 -9.64 5.74
CA LEU A 132 1.29 -10.03 6.25
C LEU A 132 0.34 -8.85 6.12
N VAL A 133 -0.78 -9.03 5.41
CA VAL A 133 -1.87 -8.06 5.35
C VAL A 133 -3.00 -8.57 6.23
N ASP A 134 -3.31 -7.84 7.30
CA ASP A 134 -4.44 -8.11 8.18
C ASP A 134 -5.53 -7.06 7.93
N ARG A 135 -6.55 -7.46 7.18
CA ARG A 135 -7.64 -6.56 6.77
C ARG A 135 -8.64 -6.29 7.90
N ASP A 136 -8.67 -7.13 8.92
CA ASP A 136 -9.56 -6.94 10.08
C ASP A 136 -9.00 -5.88 11.01
N ARG A 137 -7.69 -5.96 11.28
CA ARG A 137 -6.97 -4.96 12.08
C ARG A 137 -6.59 -3.70 11.30
N GLY A 138 -6.72 -3.71 9.97
CA GLY A 138 -6.33 -2.58 9.12
C GLY A 138 -4.82 -2.33 9.12
N ILE A 139 -4.00 -3.38 9.18
CA ILE A 139 -2.54 -3.27 9.25
C ILE A 139 -1.84 -4.14 8.21
N VAL A 140 -0.59 -3.79 7.94
CA VAL A 140 0.36 -4.61 7.20
C VAL A 140 1.62 -4.77 8.03
N GLN A 141 2.13 -6.00 8.15
CA GLN A 141 3.48 -6.24 8.67
C GLN A 141 4.40 -6.53 7.49
N ALA A 142 5.50 -5.79 7.39
CA ALA A 142 6.45 -5.91 6.30
C ALA A 142 7.90 -5.78 6.81
N PRO A 143 8.87 -6.38 6.10
CA PRO A 143 10.27 -6.28 6.47
C PRO A 143 10.77 -4.85 6.28
N PHE A 144 11.60 -4.38 7.18
CA PHE A 144 12.35 -3.15 7.08
C PHE A 144 13.70 -3.34 7.77
N LEU A 145 14.79 -3.29 6.99
CA LEU A 145 16.18 -3.43 7.47
C LEU A 145 16.37 -4.63 8.43
N GLY A 146 15.87 -5.81 8.04
CA GLY A 146 16.00 -7.04 8.83
C GLY A 146 15.00 -7.23 9.98
N SER A 147 14.10 -6.27 10.20
CA SER A 147 13.05 -6.35 11.23
C SER A 147 11.65 -6.33 10.61
N GLN A 148 10.64 -6.90 11.29
CA GLN A 148 9.24 -6.73 10.89
C GLN A 148 8.70 -5.41 11.45
N THR A 149 8.02 -4.64 10.61
CA THR A 149 7.43 -3.35 10.95
C THR A 149 5.94 -3.37 10.63
N GLU A 150 5.13 -2.92 11.58
CA GLU A 150 3.69 -2.73 11.39
C GLU A 150 3.42 -1.37 10.72
N LEU A 151 2.55 -1.38 9.71
CA LEU A 151 2.09 -0.25 8.93
C LEU A 151 0.56 -0.19 8.97
N GLN A 152 0.01 1.01 8.87
CA GLN A 152 -1.42 1.22 8.75
C GLN A 152 -1.86 1.01 7.31
N LEU A 153 -2.85 0.15 7.10
CA LEU A 153 -3.45 -0.08 5.79
C LEU A 153 -4.27 1.15 5.39
N ALA A 154 -4.08 1.64 4.17
CA ALA A 154 -4.86 2.74 3.65
C ALA A 154 -6.34 2.32 3.51
N THR A 155 -7.24 3.11 4.08
CA THR A 155 -8.69 2.93 3.91
C THR A 155 -9.09 3.47 2.53
N HIS A 156 -9.82 2.68 1.75
CA HIS A 156 -10.43 3.10 0.49
C HIS A 156 -11.78 3.77 0.71
#